data_AF-A0A1E7EM15-F1
#
_entry.id   AF-A0A1E7EM15-F1
#
_cell.length_a   1.000
_cell.length_b   1.000
_cell.length_c   1.000
_cell.angle_alpha   90.00
_cell.angle_beta   90.00
_cell.angle_gamma   90.00
#
_symmetry.space_group_name_H-M   'P 1'
#
loop_
_entity.id
_entity.type
_entity.pdbx_description
1 polymer ?
#
loop_
_entity_poly.entity_id
_entity_poly.type
_entity_poly.pdbx_seq_one_letter_code
_entity_poly.pdbx_strand_id
1 'polypeptide(L)'
;MDDTDDSMDNNCSVTSEMTGVSVASRPGSVLFNQEMTSKLSPHLNSLCIQDAGLNTSNGNGRPLGAVSQVNDFEAAFKPNDMRCLALVSHNEMKATMKDFVIKYKNVLKKFRLTGTQSTMKMLGEVFAGDNSVVFGPACNSGPLGGDAELVAMMATGQLGGILFFQDPMTAHPHQVDIECLVRQALVHNTVMATTPTTAMTIVEVFKMALIGEGRPELIPSFFFTLQSPTVEAYKNNQKKAIASHAKLSPLPL
;
A
#
# COMPACT_ATOMS: atom_id res chain seq x y z
N MET A 1 55.80 52.16 -34.85
CA MET A 1 55.56 50.74 -35.18
C MET A 1 54.34 50.33 -34.36
N ASP A 2 53.12 50.83 -34.54
CA ASP A 2 52.36 51.34 -35.69
C ASP A 2 52.33 50.48 -36.94
N ASP A 3 51.10 50.34 -37.44
CA ASP A 3 50.59 49.74 -38.69
C ASP A 3 50.21 48.24 -38.60
N THR A 4 49.04 47.72 -39.04
CA THR A 4 47.73 48.17 -39.58
C THR A 4 46.93 46.87 -39.87
N ASP A 5 45.66 47.00 -40.28
CA ASP A 5 44.85 46.04 -41.07
C ASP A 5 44.12 44.90 -40.34
N ASP A 6 42.85 44.56 -40.61
CA ASP A 6 41.88 45.12 -41.55
C ASP A 6 40.47 44.69 -41.13
N SER A 7 39.50 45.46 -41.61
CA SER A 7 38.06 45.24 -41.57
C SER A 7 37.60 43.94 -42.26
N MET A 8 36.47 43.37 -41.80
CA MET A 8 35.24 43.16 -42.58
C MET A 8 34.39 41.99 -42.05
N ASP A 9 33.09 42.27 -42.02
CA ASP A 9 31.98 41.42 -41.65
C ASP A 9 31.98 40.06 -42.37
N ASN A 10 31.53 39.02 -41.66
CA ASN A 10 30.78 37.95 -42.32
C ASN A 10 29.75 37.31 -41.40
N ASN A 11 28.51 37.54 -41.80
CA ASN A 11 27.27 36.94 -41.35
C ASN A 11 27.33 35.40 -41.49
N CYS A 12 27.21 34.66 -40.39
CA CYS A 12 26.90 33.23 -40.45
C CYS A 12 25.78 32.90 -39.47
N SER A 13 24.58 32.83 -40.05
CA SER A 13 23.40 32.18 -39.50
C SER A 13 23.73 30.76 -39.04
N VAL A 14 23.71 30.52 -37.73
CA VAL A 14 23.59 29.17 -37.17
C VAL A 14 22.23 29.07 -36.49
N THR A 15 21.34 28.50 -37.28
CA THR A 15 20.12 27.75 -36.95
C THR A 15 19.84 27.51 -35.46
N SER A 16 18.62 27.90 -35.08
CA SER A 16 17.92 27.43 -33.89
C SER A 16 17.82 25.91 -33.85
N GLU A 17 18.51 25.28 -32.90
CA GLU A 17 18.06 24.01 -32.35
C GLU A 17 17.38 24.29 -31.01
N MET A 18 16.06 24.50 -31.07
CA MET A 18 15.18 24.32 -29.92
C MET A 18 15.16 22.84 -29.53
N THR A 19 16.17 22.38 -28.81
CA THR A 19 16.00 21.20 -27.97
C THR A 19 15.26 21.65 -26.72
N GLY A 20 13.94 21.47 -26.72
CA GLY A 20 13.08 21.64 -25.56
C GLY A 20 13.46 20.61 -24.49
N VAL A 21 14.51 20.89 -23.73
CA VAL A 21 14.76 20.24 -22.45
C VAL A 21 13.66 20.76 -21.54
N SER A 22 12.66 19.92 -21.22
CA SER A 22 11.77 20.14 -20.09
C SER A 22 12.66 20.23 -18.85
N VAL A 23 12.96 21.45 -18.41
CA VAL A 23 13.69 21.70 -17.18
C VAL A 23 12.76 21.24 -16.07
N ALA A 24 12.98 20.03 -15.55
CA ALA A 24 12.27 19.54 -14.39
C ALA A 24 12.35 20.59 -13.27
N SER A 25 11.20 21.10 -12.86
CA SER A 25 11.07 22.12 -11.83
C SER A 25 11.84 21.68 -10.58
N ARG A 26 12.74 22.53 -10.05
CA ARG A 26 13.51 22.18 -8.84
C ARG A 26 12.54 21.89 -7.67
N PRO A 27 12.80 20.88 -6.82
CA PRO A 27 12.01 20.64 -5.62
C PRO A 27 11.83 21.92 -4.81
N GLY A 28 10.59 22.20 -4.38
CA GLY A 28 10.24 23.41 -3.62
C GLY A 28 10.03 24.69 -4.44
N SER A 29 10.20 24.67 -5.77
CA SER A 29 9.78 25.80 -6.62
C SER A 29 8.25 25.89 -6.73
N VAL A 30 7.72 27.09 -6.98
CA VAL A 30 6.27 27.33 -7.13
C VAL A 30 5.67 26.44 -8.22
N LEU A 31 6.36 26.31 -9.37
CA LEU A 31 5.95 25.44 -10.48
C LEU A 31 5.96 23.96 -10.09
N PHE A 32 7.01 23.50 -9.38
CA PHE A 32 7.07 22.13 -8.86
C PHE A 32 5.91 21.84 -7.89
N ASN A 33 5.65 22.76 -6.96
CA ASN A 33 4.59 22.60 -5.96
C ASN A 33 3.20 22.61 -6.62
N GLN A 34 2.96 23.47 -7.61
CA GLN A 34 1.72 23.48 -8.39
C GLN A 34 1.52 22.17 -9.18
N GLU A 35 2.58 21.69 -9.84
CA GLU A 35 2.56 20.43 -10.59
C GLU A 35 2.29 19.24 -9.67
N MET A 36 2.99 19.14 -8.54
CA MET A 36 2.81 18.07 -7.56
C MET A 36 1.45 18.13 -6.88
N THR A 37 0.95 19.33 -6.55
CA THR A 37 -0.41 19.50 -5.99
C THR A 37 -1.47 19.03 -6.97
N SER A 38 -1.32 19.34 -8.27
CA SER A 38 -2.24 18.84 -9.29
C SER A 38 -2.24 17.31 -9.38
N LYS A 39 -1.06 16.69 -9.41
CA LYS A 39 -0.90 15.22 -9.47
C LYS A 39 -1.39 14.51 -8.21
N LEU A 40 -1.21 15.12 -7.05
CA LEU A 40 -1.64 14.58 -5.75
C LEU A 40 -3.08 14.94 -5.41
N SER A 41 -3.74 15.81 -6.17
CA SER A 41 -5.13 16.24 -5.93
C SER A 41 -6.12 15.09 -5.69
N PRO A 42 -6.03 13.93 -6.40
CA PRO A 42 -6.94 12.81 -6.15
C PRO A 42 -6.66 12.07 -4.83
N HIS A 43 -5.55 12.37 -4.15
CA HIS A 43 -5.08 11.69 -2.94
C HIS A 43 -5.18 12.57 -1.67
N LEU A 44 -5.58 13.84 -1.79
CA LEU A 44 -5.51 14.83 -0.72
C LEU A 44 -6.21 14.40 0.57
N ASN A 45 -7.47 13.97 0.48
CA ASN A 45 -8.25 13.54 1.65
C ASN A 45 -7.65 12.28 2.29
N SER A 46 -7.26 11.30 1.47
CA SER A 46 -6.76 10.02 1.96
C SER A 46 -5.37 10.11 2.61
N LEU A 47 -4.55 11.08 2.19
CA LEU A 47 -3.16 11.23 2.66
C LEU A 47 -2.98 12.39 3.64
N CYS A 48 -4.05 13.13 3.97
CA CYS A 48 -4.00 14.30 4.86
C CYS A 48 -2.89 15.30 4.48
N ILE A 49 -2.73 15.61 3.19
CA ILE A 49 -1.65 16.51 2.70
C ILE A 49 -1.89 17.93 3.23
N GLN A 50 -0.96 18.43 4.07
CA GLN A 50 -1.10 19.70 4.78
C GLN A 50 -0.75 20.93 3.91
N ASP A 51 0.15 20.78 2.93
CA ASP A 51 0.70 21.90 2.16
C ASP A 51 -0.09 22.27 0.89
N ALA A 52 -1.18 21.55 0.60
CA ALA A 52 -1.98 21.77 -0.61
C ALA A 52 -2.75 23.12 -0.61
N GLY A 53 -2.66 23.90 0.47
CA GLY A 53 -3.44 25.13 0.71
C GLY A 53 -2.67 26.44 0.83
N LEU A 54 -1.33 26.49 0.68
CA LEU A 54 -0.58 27.76 0.75
C LEU A 54 -0.35 28.38 -0.64
N ASN A 55 -1.45 28.83 -1.27
CA ASN A 55 -1.55 29.98 -2.21
C ASN A 55 -2.77 29.84 -3.15
N THR A 56 -3.98 29.97 -2.65
CA THR A 56 -5.13 30.39 -3.48
C THR A 56 -6.10 31.26 -2.67
N SER A 57 -5.77 32.53 -2.49
CA SER A 57 -6.79 33.57 -2.27
C SER A 57 -7.46 33.87 -3.62
N ASN A 58 -8.41 33.03 -4.02
CA ASN A 58 -9.53 33.51 -4.81
C ASN A 58 -10.71 32.54 -4.66
N GLY A 59 -11.82 33.08 -4.15
CA GLY A 59 -13.06 32.35 -3.96
C GLY A 59 -13.58 31.82 -5.28
N ASN A 60 -13.94 30.54 -5.28
CA ASN A 60 -15.16 29.98 -5.88
C ASN A 60 -15.09 28.47 -5.66
N GLY A 61 -15.99 27.95 -4.82
CA GLY A 61 -16.17 26.52 -4.63
C GLY A 61 -16.48 25.86 -5.97
N ARG A 62 -15.50 25.12 -6.49
CA ARG A 62 -15.73 24.17 -7.58
C ARG A 62 -16.00 22.80 -6.96
N PRO A 63 -16.99 22.06 -7.48
CA PRO A 63 -17.26 20.71 -6.98
C PRO A 63 -16.04 19.83 -7.22
N LEU A 64 -15.81 18.89 -6.29
CA LEU A 64 -14.80 17.82 -6.41
C LEU A 64 -14.84 17.26 -7.84
N GLY A 65 -13.78 17.56 -8.60
CA GLY A 65 -13.65 17.22 -10.00
C GLY A 65 -13.64 15.70 -10.20
N ALA A 66 -14.31 15.30 -11.28
CA ALA A 66 -14.48 13.94 -11.77
C ALA A 66 -13.32 12.99 -11.44
N VAL A 67 -13.68 11.87 -10.79
CA VAL A 67 -12.84 10.67 -10.69
C VAL A 67 -12.43 10.27 -12.10
N SER A 68 -11.14 10.37 -12.40
CA SER A 68 -10.55 9.87 -13.62
C SER A 68 -10.94 8.40 -13.78
N GLN A 69 -11.56 8.06 -14.91
CA GLN A 69 -11.94 6.69 -15.25
C GLN A 69 -10.68 5.81 -15.29
N VAL A 70 -10.38 5.13 -14.18
CA VAL A 70 -9.38 4.08 -14.16
C VAL A 70 -10.03 2.87 -14.81
N ASN A 71 -9.66 2.56 -16.04
CA ASN A 71 -10.16 1.40 -16.77
C ASN A 71 -10.00 0.14 -15.91
N ASP A 72 -11.08 -0.64 -15.79
CA ASP A 72 -11.04 -1.98 -15.20
C ASP A 72 -10.13 -2.89 -16.04
N PHE A 73 -9.65 -4.00 -15.45
CA PHE A 73 -8.74 -4.92 -16.13
C PHE A 73 -9.02 -6.37 -15.76
N GLU A 74 -8.66 -7.31 -16.64
CA GLU A 74 -8.68 -8.73 -16.33
C GLU A 74 -7.42 -9.10 -15.54
N ALA A 75 -7.61 -9.75 -14.39
CA ALA A 75 -6.50 -10.15 -13.52
C ALA A 75 -5.98 -11.55 -13.93
N ALA A 76 -4.66 -11.71 -13.92
CA ALA A 76 -3.96 -12.95 -14.25
C ALA A 76 -4.29 -14.12 -13.29
N PHE A 77 -4.71 -13.81 -12.06
CA PHE A 77 -5.07 -14.79 -11.04
C PHE A 77 -6.49 -14.54 -10.54
N LYS A 78 -7.25 -15.61 -10.32
CA LYS A 78 -8.59 -15.47 -9.73
C LYS A 78 -8.46 -15.19 -8.23
N PRO A 79 -9.38 -14.42 -7.62
CA PRO A 79 -9.37 -14.16 -6.19
C PRO A 79 -9.27 -15.41 -5.31
N ASN A 80 -9.88 -16.52 -5.72
CA ASN A 80 -9.88 -17.78 -4.95
C ASN A 80 -8.58 -18.58 -5.07
N ASP A 81 -7.74 -18.28 -6.06
CA ASP A 81 -6.42 -18.91 -6.22
C ASP A 81 -5.35 -18.17 -5.39
N MET A 82 -5.74 -17.05 -4.76
CA MET A 82 -4.92 -16.22 -3.89
C MET A 82 -5.43 -16.27 -2.45
N ARG A 83 -4.51 -16.05 -1.51
CA ARG A 83 -4.85 -15.82 -0.11
C ARG A 83 -5.61 -14.50 0.06
N CYS A 84 -6.31 -14.35 1.18
CA CYS A 84 -7.10 -13.17 1.44
C CYS A 84 -6.24 -11.91 1.59
N LEU A 85 -6.81 -10.76 1.21
CA LEU A 85 -6.34 -9.42 1.56
C LEU A 85 -7.23 -8.88 2.68
N ALA A 86 -6.66 -8.65 3.87
CA ALA A 86 -7.39 -8.04 4.97
C ALA A 86 -7.39 -6.52 4.86
N LEU A 87 -8.55 -5.91 5.09
CA LEU A 87 -8.70 -4.48 5.31
C LEU A 87 -9.16 -4.24 6.75
N VAL A 88 -8.41 -3.41 7.47
CA VAL A 88 -8.64 -3.11 8.89
C VAL A 88 -8.43 -1.61 9.09
N SER A 89 -9.25 -0.97 9.92
CA SER A 89 -9.07 0.44 10.25
C SER A 89 -9.62 0.76 11.64
N HIS A 90 -8.88 1.57 12.40
CA HIS A 90 -9.44 2.18 13.62
C HIS A 90 -10.62 3.09 13.28
N ASN A 91 -11.44 3.41 14.28
CA ASN A 91 -12.69 4.15 14.09
C ASN A 91 -12.48 5.47 13.35
N GLU A 92 -11.52 6.29 13.78
CA GLU A 92 -11.19 7.58 13.15
C GLU A 92 -10.61 7.44 11.73
N MET A 93 -10.15 6.24 11.35
CA MET A 93 -9.58 5.95 10.04
C MET A 93 -10.57 5.29 9.07
N LYS A 94 -11.82 5.02 9.49
CA LYS A 94 -12.81 4.34 8.63
C LYS A 94 -13.22 5.16 7.42
N ALA A 95 -13.34 6.48 7.55
CA ALA A 95 -13.64 7.36 6.42
C ALA A 95 -12.51 7.31 5.37
N THR A 96 -11.26 7.45 5.83
CA THR A 96 -10.07 7.31 5.00
C THR A 96 -9.97 5.95 4.32
N MET A 97 -10.30 4.87 5.04
CA MET A 97 -10.35 3.52 4.47
C MET A 97 -11.43 3.41 3.37
N LYS A 98 -12.62 3.97 3.59
CA LYS A 98 -13.69 3.97 2.59
C LYS A 98 -13.28 4.72 1.32
N ASP A 99 -12.70 5.91 1.45
CA ASP A 99 -12.20 6.69 0.33
C ASP A 99 -11.12 5.94 -0.45
N PHE A 100 -10.20 5.29 0.26
CA PHE A 100 -9.17 4.43 -0.33
C PHE A 100 -9.78 3.28 -1.12
N VAL A 101 -10.76 2.57 -0.56
CA VAL A 101 -11.41 1.45 -1.27
C VAL A 101 -12.14 1.94 -2.52
N ILE A 102 -12.89 3.04 -2.44
CA ILE A 102 -13.59 3.62 -3.60
C ILE A 102 -12.59 3.93 -4.72
N LYS A 103 -11.46 4.55 -4.36
CA LYS A 103 -10.43 4.95 -5.31
C LYS A 103 -9.77 3.75 -5.99
N TYR A 104 -9.42 2.72 -5.23
CA TYR A 104 -8.68 1.56 -5.73
C TYR A 104 -9.56 0.33 -5.99
N LYS A 105 -10.88 0.52 -6.08
CA LYS A 105 -11.86 -0.56 -6.15
C LYS A 105 -11.56 -1.57 -7.26
N ASN A 106 -11.08 -1.11 -8.41
CA ASN A 106 -10.80 -1.96 -9.58
C ASN A 106 -9.60 -2.89 -9.37
N VAL A 107 -8.68 -2.55 -8.47
CA VAL A 107 -7.58 -3.44 -8.07
C VAL A 107 -8.04 -4.33 -6.92
N LEU A 108 -8.66 -3.74 -5.88
CA LEU A 108 -9.06 -4.46 -4.68
C LEU A 108 -10.05 -5.59 -4.97
N LYS A 109 -11.01 -5.40 -5.89
CA LYS A 109 -11.97 -6.45 -6.26
C LYS A 109 -11.35 -7.69 -6.91
N LYS A 110 -10.08 -7.62 -7.31
CA LYS A 110 -9.33 -8.77 -7.85
C LYS A 110 -8.74 -9.67 -6.77
N PHE A 111 -8.84 -9.27 -5.50
CA PHE A 111 -8.44 -10.07 -4.35
C PHE A 111 -9.66 -10.67 -3.64
N ARG A 112 -9.43 -11.72 -2.86
CA ARG A 112 -10.41 -12.21 -1.89
C ARG A 112 -10.34 -11.33 -0.64
N LEU A 113 -11.36 -10.50 -0.42
CA LEU A 113 -11.34 -9.46 0.60
C LEU A 113 -11.84 -9.97 1.95
N THR A 114 -11.09 -9.74 3.02
CA THR A 114 -11.47 -10.04 4.41
C THR A 114 -11.24 -8.80 5.29
N GLY A 115 -11.67 -8.84 6.55
CA GLY A 115 -11.52 -7.75 7.49
C GLY A 115 -12.46 -7.88 8.67
N THR A 116 -12.39 -6.92 9.59
CA THR A 116 -13.33 -6.85 10.72
C THR A 116 -14.76 -6.59 10.24
N GLN A 117 -15.75 -6.99 11.04
CA GLN A 117 -17.17 -6.88 10.68
C GLN A 117 -17.58 -5.49 10.17
N SER A 118 -17.13 -4.42 10.83
CA SER A 118 -17.43 -3.05 10.40
C SER A 118 -16.79 -2.68 9.06
N THR A 119 -15.59 -3.19 8.78
CA THR A 119 -14.92 -3.00 7.50
C THR A 119 -15.61 -3.81 6.40
N MET A 120 -15.96 -5.07 6.66
CA MET A 120 -16.67 -5.93 5.71
C MET A 120 -18.03 -5.36 5.32
N LYS A 121 -18.76 -4.76 6.27
CA LYS A 121 -19.99 -4.02 5.97
C LYS A 121 -19.73 -2.86 5.00
N MET A 122 -18.72 -2.03 5.28
CA MET A 122 -18.33 -0.92 4.41
C MET A 122 -17.94 -1.41 3.00
N LEU A 123 -17.21 -2.52 2.89
CA LEU A 123 -16.87 -3.11 1.60
C LEU A 123 -18.13 -3.54 0.83
N GLY A 124 -19.08 -4.18 1.50
CA GLY A 124 -20.36 -4.56 0.89
C GLY A 124 -21.14 -3.36 0.34
N GLU A 125 -21.10 -2.22 1.04
CA GLU A 125 -21.69 -0.96 0.56
C GLU A 125 -20.95 -0.38 -0.66
N VAL A 126 -19.62 -0.37 -0.64
CA VAL A 126 -18.80 0.20 -1.73
C VAL A 126 -18.87 -0.66 -3.00
N PHE A 127 -18.95 -1.98 -2.86
CA PHE A 127 -19.04 -2.93 -3.97
C PHE A 127 -20.49 -3.35 -4.28
N ALA A 128 -21.49 -2.65 -3.75
CA ALA A 128 -22.89 -2.97 -4.01
C ALA A 128 -23.18 -3.00 -5.53
N GLY A 129 -23.70 -4.13 -6.01
CA GLY A 129 -24.00 -4.36 -7.42
C GLY A 129 -22.82 -4.85 -8.28
N ASP A 130 -21.60 -4.94 -7.72
CA ASP A 130 -20.46 -5.56 -8.40
C ASP A 130 -20.32 -7.03 -8.01
N ASN A 131 -20.85 -7.93 -8.84
CA ASN A 131 -20.81 -9.38 -8.59
C ASN A 131 -19.43 -10.02 -8.81
N SER A 132 -18.41 -9.24 -9.24
CA SER A 132 -17.06 -9.76 -9.47
C SER A 132 -16.20 -9.80 -8.21
N VAL A 133 -16.62 -9.10 -7.13
CA VAL A 133 -15.89 -9.11 -5.86
C VAL A 133 -16.07 -10.44 -5.14
N VAL A 134 -15.00 -10.94 -4.53
CA VAL A 134 -15.03 -12.15 -3.71
C VAL A 134 -14.73 -11.79 -2.27
N PHE A 135 -15.64 -12.15 -1.37
CA PHE A 135 -15.47 -11.94 0.07
C PHE A 135 -14.95 -13.22 0.76
N GLY A 136 -13.95 -13.05 1.61
CA GLY A 136 -13.49 -14.04 2.58
C GLY A 136 -14.32 -14.04 3.85
N PRO A 137 -13.92 -14.84 4.86
CA PRO A 137 -14.56 -14.82 6.17
C PRO A 137 -14.45 -13.43 6.79
N ALA A 138 -15.51 -12.96 7.44
CA ALA A 138 -15.44 -11.75 8.25
C ALA A 138 -14.88 -12.07 9.63
N CYS A 139 -14.01 -11.21 10.15
CA CYS A 139 -13.49 -11.28 11.50
C CYS A 139 -14.36 -10.46 12.46
N ASN A 140 -14.29 -10.77 13.74
CA ASN A 140 -14.83 -9.96 14.82
C ASN A 140 -14.18 -8.56 14.83
N SER A 141 -14.70 -7.65 15.67
CA SER A 141 -14.01 -6.38 15.92
C SER A 141 -12.69 -6.64 16.65
N GLY A 142 -11.70 -5.75 16.46
CA GLY A 142 -10.40 -5.83 17.17
C GLY A 142 -10.55 -6.08 18.68
N PRO A 143 -11.33 -5.26 19.42
CA PRO A 143 -11.58 -5.46 20.85
C PRO A 143 -12.20 -6.81 21.24
N LEU A 144 -12.82 -7.52 20.30
CA LEU A 144 -13.46 -8.82 20.52
C LEU A 144 -12.65 -9.98 19.92
N GLY A 145 -11.37 -9.76 19.59
CA GLY A 145 -10.46 -10.80 19.11
C GLY A 145 -10.31 -10.88 17.59
N GLY A 146 -10.85 -9.92 16.83
CA GLY A 146 -10.69 -9.89 15.37
C GLY A 146 -9.23 -9.85 14.90
N ASP A 147 -8.36 -9.18 15.65
CA ASP A 147 -6.92 -9.13 15.34
C ASP A 147 -6.26 -10.51 15.53
N ALA A 148 -6.69 -11.27 16.54
CA ALA A 148 -6.22 -12.64 16.77
C ALA A 148 -6.72 -13.61 15.67
N GLU A 149 -7.93 -13.42 15.17
CA GLU A 149 -8.45 -14.19 14.02
C GLU A 149 -7.62 -13.93 12.75
N LEU A 150 -7.24 -12.68 12.49
CA LEU A 150 -6.34 -12.34 11.38
C LEU A 150 -4.95 -12.95 11.56
N VAL A 151 -4.41 -12.94 12.79
CA VAL A 151 -3.18 -13.67 13.12
C VAL A 151 -3.31 -15.16 12.82
N ALA A 152 -4.43 -15.79 13.18
CA ALA A 152 -4.67 -17.20 12.92
C ALA A 152 -4.74 -17.49 11.40
N MET A 153 -5.42 -16.63 10.63
CA MET A 153 -5.47 -16.74 9.16
C MET A 153 -4.08 -16.61 8.54
N MET A 154 -3.24 -15.71 9.05
CA MET A 154 -1.86 -15.55 8.60
C MET A 154 -1.01 -16.78 8.91
N ALA A 155 -1.08 -17.28 10.15
CA ALA A 155 -0.33 -18.44 10.60
C ALA A 155 -0.70 -19.73 9.85
N THR A 156 -1.96 -19.82 9.39
CA THR A 156 -2.48 -20.95 8.61
C THR A 156 -2.37 -20.78 7.10
N GLY A 157 -1.73 -19.69 6.63
CA GLY A 157 -1.50 -19.46 5.20
C GLY A 157 -2.76 -19.09 4.42
N GLN A 158 -3.77 -18.51 5.07
CA GLN A 158 -5.02 -18.03 4.47
C GLN A 158 -5.01 -16.53 4.21
N LEU A 159 -4.05 -15.80 4.76
CA LEU A 159 -3.90 -14.35 4.61
C LEU A 159 -2.59 -14.01 3.89
N GLY A 160 -2.69 -13.24 2.80
CA GLY A 160 -1.56 -12.86 1.95
C GLY A 160 -1.14 -11.40 2.10
N GLY A 161 -2.02 -10.53 2.59
CA GLY A 161 -1.70 -9.15 2.87
C GLY A 161 -2.67 -8.48 3.82
N ILE A 162 -2.24 -7.37 4.43
CA ILE A 162 -3.03 -6.55 5.35
C ILE A 162 -2.88 -5.07 4.99
N LEU A 163 -3.99 -4.38 4.77
CA LEU A 163 -4.07 -2.92 4.77
C LEU A 163 -4.71 -2.48 6.09
N PHE A 164 -3.90 -1.99 7.03
CA PHE A 164 -4.34 -1.61 8.37
C PHE A 164 -4.15 -0.10 8.60
N PHE A 165 -5.21 0.68 8.48
CA PHE A 165 -5.15 2.11 8.79
C PHE A 165 -5.30 2.36 10.29
N GLN A 166 -4.16 2.55 10.95
CA GLN A 166 -4.07 2.80 12.37
C GLN A 166 -4.27 4.29 12.67
N ASP A 167 -5.07 4.57 13.70
CA ASP A 167 -5.16 5.87 14.35
C ASP A 167 -4.04 5.99 15.41
N PRO A 168 -3.05 6.87 15.22
CA PRO A 168 -1.93 7.07 16.15
C PRO A 168 -2.25 8.03 17.31
N MET A 169 -3.41 8.69 17.30
CA MET A 169 -3.77 9.74 18.27
C MET A 169 -4.63 9.22 19.43
N THR A 170 -5.35 8.11 19.22
CA THR A 170 -6.22 7.51 20.22
C THR A 170 -5.56 6.31 20.89
N ALA A 171 -5.76 6.17 22.20
CA ALA A 171 -5.40 4.95 22.93
C ALA A 171 -6.42 3.84 22.64
N HIS A 172 -5.95 2.66 22.23
CA HIS A 172 -6.81 1.52 21.90
C HIS A 172 -6.82 0.49 23.03
N PRO A 173 -7.98 0.02 23.51
CA PRO A 173 -8.06 -0.96 24.61
C PRO A 173 -7.45 -2.32 24.25
N HIS A 174 -7.25 -2.59 22.96
CA HIS A 174 -6.70 -3.81 22.38
C HIS A 174 -5.31 -3.59 21.77
N GLN A 175 -4.54 -2.62 22.30
CA GLN A 175 -3.20 -2.26 21.79
C GLN A 175 -2.24 -3.45 21.69
N VAL A 176 -2.27 -4.36 22.67
CA VAL A 176 -1.44 -5.58 22.68
C VAL A 176 -1.77 -6.50 21.51
N ASP A 177 -3.04 -6.55 21.10
CA ASP A 177 -3.48 -7.38 19.97
C ASP A 177 -3.05 -6.77 18.63
N ILE A 178 -3.08 -5.43 18.51
CA ILE A 178 -2.55 -4.69 17.35
C ILE A 178 -1.05 -4.97 17.20
N GLU A 179 -0.29 -4.88 18.28
CA GLU A 179 1.14 -5.18 18.29
C GLU A 179 1.43 -6.64 17.95
N CYS A 180 0.60 -7.56 18.44
CA CYS A 180 0.69 -8.97 18.08
C CYS A 180 0.47 -9.18 16.57
N LEU A 181 -0.56 -8.54 15.99
CA LEU A 181 -0.86 -8.62 14.56
C LEU A 181 0.31 -8.12 13.71
N VAL A 182 0.86 -6.94 14.03
CA VAL A 182 2.01 -6.36 13.34
C VAL A 182 3.23 -7.28 13.48
N ARG A 183 3.54 -7.75 14.70
CA ARG A 183 4.68 -8.65 14.93
C ARG A 183 4.53 -9.97 14.17
N GLN A 184 3.32 -10.52 14.07
CA GLN A 184 3.09 -11.74 13.33
C GLN A 184 3.24 -11.54 11.81
N ALA A 185 2.87 -10.37 11.28
CA ALA A 185 3.18 -10.03 9.89
C ALA A 185 4.70 -10.05 9.61
N LEU A 186 5.52 -9.59 10.57
CA LEU A 186 6.98 -9.70 10.49
C LEU A 186 7.44 -11.17 10.52
N VAL A 187 6.90 -12.00 11.42
CA VAL A 187 7.23 -13.43 11.52
C VAL A 187 6.91 -14.17 10.23
N HIS A 188 5.72 -13.96 9.68
CA HIS A 188 5.22 -14.64 8.48
C HIS A 188 5.60 -13.93 7.18
N ASN A 189 6.39 -12.86 7.25
CA ASN A 189 6.80 -12.03 6.11
C ASN A 189 5.63 -11.71 5.17
N THR A 190 4.50 -11.31 5.77
CA THR A 190 3.25 -11.00 5.07
C THR A 190 3.23 -9.53 4.70
N VAL A 191 2.81 -9.20 3.47
CA VAL A 191 2.68 -7.80 3.02
C VAL A 191 1.77 -7.04 3.98
N MET A 192 2.25 -5.93 4.53
CA MET A 192 1.49 -5.10 5.46
C MET A 192 1.67 -3.62 5.14
N ALA A 193 0.56 -2.89 5.08
CA ALA A 193 0.53 -1.44 4.95
C ALA A 193 -0.16 -0.84 6.18
N THR A 194 0.56 -0.06 6.98
CA THR A 194 0.02 0.56 8.21
C THR A 194 -0.41 2.02 8.02
N THR A 195 -0.11 2.61 6.86
CA THR A 195 -0.47 3.99 6.52
C THR A 195 -1.16 4.05 5.16
N PRO A 196 -2.02 5.05 4.92
CA PRO A 196 -2.63 5.28 3.60
C PRO A 196 -1.59 5.44 2.48
N THR A 197 -0.46 6.09 2.76
CA THR A 197 0.64 6.27 1.80
C THR A 197 1.27 4.95 1.41
N THR A 198 1.60 4.09 2.39
CA THR A 198 2.16 2.76 2.13
C THR A 198 1.17 1.90 1.36
N ALA A 199 -0.12 1.97 1.69
CA ALA A 199 -1.16 1.21 1.01
C ALA A 199 -1.34 1.67 -0.45
N MET A 200 -1.28 2.97 -0.71
CA MET A 200 -1.30 3.52 -2.08
C MET A 200 -0.17 2.93 -2.92
N THR A 201 1.06 2.94 -2.41
CA THR A 201 2.21 2.37 -3.13
C THR A 201 2.05 0.87 -3.37
N ILE A 202 1.61 0.12 -2.35
CA ILE A 202 1.44 -1.33 -2.43
C ILE A 202 0.33 -1.70 -3.43
N VAL A 203 -0.76 -0.94 -3.50
CA VAL A 203 -1.84 -1.22 -4.46
C VAL A 203 -1.41 -1.03 -5.91
N GLU A 204 -0.49 -0.11 -6.20
CA GLU A 204 0.11 -0.04 -7.54
C GLU A 204 0.94 -1.28 -7.85
N VAL A 205 1.71 -1.79 -6.88
CA VAL A 205 2.43 -3.06 -7.01
C VAL A 205 1.45 -4.23 -7.20
N PHE A 206 0.33 -4.25 -6.49
CA PHE A 206 -0.73 -5.24 -6.67
C PHE A 206 -1.27 -5.21 -8.09
N LYS A 207 -1.56 -4.02 -8.63
CA LYS A 207 -2.00 -3.88 -10.02
C LYS A 207 -0.95 -4.44 -10.98
N MET A 208 0.32 -4.07 -10.82
CA MET A 208 1.42 -4.58 -11.64
C MET A 208 1.57 -6.11 -11.55
N ALA A 209 1.30 -6.69 -10.39
CA ALA A 209 1.33 -8.12 -10.16
C ALA A 209 0.20 -8.87 -10.88
N LEU A 210 -0.94 -8.21 -11.12
CA LEU A 210 -2.15 -8.83 -11.63
C LEU A 210 -2.39 -8.62 -13.13
N ILE A 211 -1.72 -7.66 -13.79
CA ILE A 211 -1.91 -7.40 -15.22
C ILE A 211 -1.14 -8.39 -16.11
N GLY A 212 -1.64 -8.59 -17.33
CA GLY A 212 -0.98 -9.43 -18.34
C GLY A 212 -0.92 -10.90 -17.93
N GLU A 213 0.25 -11.52 -18.06
CA GLU A 213 0.49 -12.92 -17.62
C GLU A 213 0.65 -13.06 -16.10
N GLY A 214 0.60 -11.95 -15.36
CA GLY A 214 0.80 -11.93 -13.91
C GLY A 214 2.26 -11.99 -13.49
N ARG A 215 2.55 -11.40 -12.34
CA ARG A 215 3.90 -11.30 -11.76
C ARG A 215 3.87 -11.66 -10.29
N PRO A 216 3.73 -12.96 -9.97
CA PRO A 216 3.52 -13.42 -8.58
C PRO A 216 4.72 -13.12 -7.68
N GLU A 217 5.91 -12.90 -8.25
CA GLU A 217 7.12 -12.49 -7.53
C GLU A 217 7.01 -11.11 -6.87
N LEU A 218 6.08 -10.26 -7.31
CA LEU A 218 5.82 -8.96 -6.70
C LEU A 218 4.94 -9.06 -5.44
N ILE A 219 4.18 -10.14 -5.28
CA ILE A 219 3.26 -10.36 -4.16
C ILE A 219 3.32 -11.81 -3.63
N PRO A 220 4.51 -12.36 -3.33
CA PRO A 220 4.70 -13.78 -3.10
C PRO A 220 3.92 -14.32 -1.89
N SER A 221 3.62 -13.48 -0.90
CA SER A 221 2.85 -13.84 0.28
C SER A 221 1.40 -14.23 -0.02
N PHE A 222 0.85 -13.88 -1.19
CA PHE A 222 -0.49 -14.29 -1.62
C PHE A 222 -0.56 -15.73 -2.15
N PHE A 223 0.58 -16.32 -2.48
CA PHE A 223 0.66 -17.67 -3.06
C PHE A 223 1.40 -18.64 -2.13
N PHE A 224 2.44 -18.16 -1.44
CA PHE A 224 3.33 -18.99 -0.63
C PHE A 224 3.35 -18.57 0.83
N THR A 225 3.56 -19.55 1.72
CA THR A 225 3.84 -19.26 3.13
C THR A 225 5.28 -18.80 3.24
N LEU A 226 5.46 -17.53 3.57
CA LEU A 226 6.76 -16.95 3.81
C LEU A 226 7.07 -16.97 5.31
N GLN A 227 8.33 -16.71 5.64
CA GLN A 227 8.78 -16.49 7.01
C GLN A 227 9.93 -15.49 6.98
N SER A 228 10.07 -14.70 8.05
CA SER A 228 11.27 -13.87 8.21
C SER A 228 12.53 -14.75 8.24
N PRO A 229 13.66 -14.29 7.65
CA PRO A 229 14.94 -14.97 7.79
C PRO A 229 15.35 -15.24 9.25
N THR A 230 14.93 -14.38 10.19
CA THR A 230 15.21 -14.57 11.63
C THR A 230 14.45 -15.74 12.25
N VAL A 231 13.30 -16.13 11.68
CA VAL A 231 12.52 -17.29 12.14
C VAL A 231 13.27 -18.59 11.84
N GLU A 232 13.98 -18.65 10.71
CA GLU A 232 14.81 -19.80 10.38
C GLU A 232 15.97 -19.96 11.37
N ALA A 233 16.67 -18.86 11.68
CA ALA A 233 17.72 -18.84 12.70
C ALA A 233 17.18 -19.27 14.08
N TYR A 234 16.00 -18.78 14.47
CA TYR A 234 15.33 -19.18 15.70
C TYR A 234 15.04 -20.68 15.75
N LYS A 235 14.44 -21.25 14.69
CA LYS A 235 14.14 -22.69 14.60
C LYS A 235 15.41 -23.54 14.70
N ASN A 236 16.50 -23.11 14.08
CA ASN A 236 17.78 -23.81 14.16
C ASN A 236 18.36 -23.82 15.59
N ASN A 237 18.27 -22.70 16.30
CA ASN A 237 18.69 -22.61 17.70
C ASN A 237 17.79 -23.44 18.62
N GLN A 238 16.47 -23.42 18.39
CA GLN A 238 15.51 -24.21 19.12
C GLN A 238 15.77 -25.71 18.96
N LYS A 239 16.03 -26.18 17.73
CA LYS A 239 16.42 -27.58 17.46
C LYS A 239 17.68 -28.00 18.24
N LYS A 240 18.70 -27.13 18.29
CA LYS A 240 19.92 -27.38 19.07
C LYS A 240 19.63 -27.51 20.57
N ALA A 241 18.82 -26.61 21.12
CA ALA A 241 18.43 -26.64 22.54
C ALA A 241 17.63 -27.90 22.91
N ILE A 242 16.66 -28.28 22.07
CA ILE A 242 15.87 -29.51 22.26
C ILE A 242 16.80 -30.74 22.24
N ALA A 243 17.74 -30.79 21.29
CA ALA A 243 18.70 -31.89 21.20
C ALA A 243 19.65 -31.96 22.41
N SER A 244 20.02 -30.84 23.02
CA SER A 244 20.83 -30.85 24.24
C SER A 244 20.07 -31.35 25.46
N HIS A 245 18.78 -31.02 25.59
CA HIS A 245 17.94 -31.53 26.69
C HIS A 245 17.61 -33.01 26.53
N ALA A 246 17.40 -33.49 25.31
CA ALA A 246 17.17 -34.91 25.04
C ALA A 246 18.38 -35.81 25.36
N LYS A 247 19.60 -35.25 25.42
CA LYS A 247 20.81 -35.96 25.85
C LYS A 247 20.98 -36.02 27.38
N LEU A 248 20.15 -35.28 28.13
CA LEU A 248 20.16 -35.26 29.60
C LEU A 248 19.04 -36.16 30.15
N SER A 249 19.37 -37.46 30.29
CA SER A 249 18.81 -38.48 31.21
C SER A 249 17.69 -39.42 30.69
N PRO A 250 17.59 -40.66 31.25
CA PRO A 250 17.30 -40.86 32.68
C PRO A 250 18.53 -41.26 33.51
N LEU A 251 18.54 -40.78 34.76
CA LEU A 251 19.42 -41.25 35.84
C LEU A 251 19.23 -42.77 36.03
N PRO A 252 20.30 -43.52 36.34
CA PRO A 252 20.15 -44.92 36.73
C PRO A 252 19.28 -45.01 38.00
N LEU A 253 18.24 -45.85 37.92
CA LEU A 253 17.34 -46.21 39.03
C LEU A 253 18.11 -46.87 40.19
#